data_AF-W6QI49-F1
#
_entry.id   AF-W6QI49-F1
#
_cell.length_a   1.000
_cell.length_b   1.000
_cell.length_c   1.000
_cell.angle_alpha   90.00
_cell.angle_beta   90.00
_cell.angle_gamma   90.00
#
_symmetry.space_group_name_H-M   'P 1'
#
loop_
_entity.id
_entity.type
_entity.pdbx_description
1 polymer ?
#
loop_
_entity_poly.entity_id
_entity_poly.type
_entity_poly.pdbx_seq_one_letter_code
_entity_poly.pdbx_strand_id
1 'polypeptide(L)'
;MPEKVLSKDAVKSALPGLRIAPNTTKFSALHNIRYTGRVSRWQSFDADVWASMSTSWSQAIIDYKIDGRDLREEEVYVADETGVQGRFEQSVGQILGAVFRAQHVNIRFADF
;
A
#
# COMPACT_ATOMS: atom_id res chain seq x y z
N MET A 1 -27.25 4.22 3.29
CA MET A 1 -26.47 3.27 2.46
C MET A 1 -25.01 3.50 2.80
N PRO A 2 -24.22 2.45 3.02
CA PRO A 2 -22.81 2.60 3.39
C PRO A 2 -22.05 3.35 2.28
N GLU A 3 -21.09 4.20 2.69
CA GLU A 3 -20.30 5.02 1.77
C GLU A 3 -19.47 4.13 0.85
N LYS A 4 -19.47 4.42 -0.45
CA LYS A 4 -18.75 3.65 -1.47
C LYS A 4 -17.29 4.05 -1.49
N VAL A 5 -16.40 3.08 -1.66
CA VAL A 5 -14.97 3.31 -1.87
C VAL A 5 -14.62 2.98 -3.32
N LEU A 6 -14.07 3.97 -4.02
CA LEU A 6 -13.57 3.82 -5.39
C LEU A 6 -12.04 3.66 -5.38
N SER A 7 -11.50 3.15 -6.49
CA SER A 7 -10.06 2.89 -6.64
C SER A 7 -9.19 4.12 -6.37
N LYS A 8 -9.59 5.30 -6.86
CA LYS A 8 -8.85 6.54 -6.66
C LYS A 8 -8.83 6.95 -5.19
N ASP A 9 -9.96 6.78 -4.50
CA ASP A 9 -10.11 7.19 -3.11
C ASP A 9 -9.33 6.25 -2.18
N ALA A 10 -9.37 4.95 -2.46
CA ALA A 10 -8.60 3.96 -1.72
C ALA A 10 -7.09 4.20 -1.81
N VAL A 11 -6.55 4.47 -3.01
CA VAL A 11 -5.11 4.74 -3.19
C VAL A 11 -4.67 6.05 -2.52
N LYS A 12 -5.56 7.04 -2.45
CA LYS A 12 -5.28 8.32 -1.79
C LYS A 12 -5.51 8.31 -0.29
N SER A 13 -6.16 7.27 0.23
CA SER A 13 -6.42 7.14 1.65
C SER A 13 -5.14 6.82 2.42
N ALA A 14 -5.08 7.22 3.68
CA ALA A 14 -3.99 6.85 4.56
C ALA A 14 -4.10 5.36 4.92
N LEU A 15 -2.95 4.70 5.08
CA LEU A 15 -2.93 3.35 5.64
C LEU A 15 -3.44 3.37 7.09
N PRO A 16 -4.03 2.26 7.57
CA PRO A 16 -4.37 2.11 8.97
C PRO A 16 -3.14 2.38 9.85
N GLY A 17 -3.33 3.12 10.94
CA GLY A 17 -2.27 3.37 11.90
C GLY A 17 -1.84 2.07 12.58
N LEU A 18 -0.53 1.84 12.67
CA LEU A 18 0.00 0.68 13.40
C LEU A 18 -0.15 0.88 14.91
N ARG A 19 -0.59 -0.16 15.62
CA ARG A 19 -0.52 -0.21 17.07
C ARG A 19 0.87 -0.63 17.52
N ILE A 20 1.67 0.30 18.02
CA ILE A 20 3.04 0.01 18.44
C ILE A 20 3.06 -0.57 19.86
N ALA A 21 3.74 -1.70 20.06
CA ALA A 21 3.89 -2.33 21.36
C ALA A 21 4.77 -1.48 22.31
N PRO A 22 4.54 -1.51 23.65
CA PRO A 22 5.42 -0.84 24.61
C PRO A 22 6.87 -1.35 24.55
N ASN A 23 7.04 -2.66 24.34
CA ASN A 23 8.32 -3.28 24.08
C ASN A 23 8.45 -3.49 22.57
N THR A 24 9.26 -2.65 21.92
CA THR A 24 9.46 -2.69 20.47
C THR A 24 10.93 -2.57 20.13
N THR A 25 11.30 -3.14 19.00
CA THR A 25 12.59 -2.89 18.35
C THR A 25 12.70 -1.40 18.04
N LYS A 26 13.80 -0.76 18.50
CA LYS A 26 14.05 0.69 18.33
C LYS A 26 15.04 1.00 17.21
N PHE A 27 15.75 -0.02 16.72
CA PHE A 27 16.81 0.12 15.72
C PHE A 27 16.59 -0.91 14.62
N SER A 28 16.74 -0.50 13.37
CA SER A 28 16.67 -1.43 12.24
C SER A 28 17.86 -2.39 12.28
N ALA A 29 17.64 -3.64 11.88
CA ALA A 29 18.71 -4.58 11.58
C ALA A 29 19.42 -4.24 10.25
N LEU A 30 18.81 -3.41 9.39
CA LEU A 30 19.43 -2.88 8.20
C LEU A 30 20.49 -1.86 8.59
N HIS A 31 21.74 -2.18 8.27
CA HIS A 31 22.83 -1.22 8.34
C HIS A 31 22.65 -0.16 7.23
N ASN A 32 23.18 1.05 7.45
CA ASN A 32 23.17 2.09 6.43
C ASN A 32 23.87 1.59 5.17
N ILE A 33 23.09 1.25 4.14
CA ILE A 33 23.60 0.92 2.82
C ILE A 33 23.65 2.18 1.97
N ARG A 34 24.77 2.41 1.30
CA ARG A 34 24.93 3.54 0.37
C ARG A 34 24.91 3.00 -1.05
N TYR A 35 23.88 3.36 -1.80
CA TYR A 35 23.90 3.15 -3.25
C TYR A 35 24.92 4.09 -3.88
N THR A 36 26.01 3.54 -4.39
CA THR A 36 27.10 4.29 -5.05
C THR A 36 26.99 4.29 -6.57
N GLY A 37 26.01 3.58 -7.12
CA GLY A 37 25.75 3.54 -8.55
C GLY A 37 25.25 4.88 -9.08
N ARG A 38 25.54 5.16 -10.35
CA ARG A 38 24.98 6.33 -11.04
C ARG A 38 23.49 6.10 -11.29
N VAL A 39 22.63 6.91 -10.68
CA VAL A 39 21.21 6.96 -11.05
C VAL A 39 21.11 7.65 -12.41
N SER A 40 20.55 6.95 -13.39
CA SER A 40 20.35 7.46 -14.74
C SER A 40 18.90 7.22 -15.14
N ARG A 41 18.34 8.15 -15.90
CA ARG A 41 17.05 7.95 -16.58
C ARG A 41 17.23 6.85 -17.63
N TRP A 42 16.25 5.95 -17.73
CA TRP A 42 16.17 5.07 -18.89
C TRP A 42 15.65 5.83 -20.11
N GLN A 43 15.74 5.22 -21.30
CA GLN A 43 15.55 5.88 -22.59
C GLN A 43 14.23 6.69 -22.74
N SER A 44 13.15 6.25 -22.11
CA SER A 44 11.82 6.89 -22.19
C SER A 44 11.31 7.43 -20.85
N PHE A 45 12.20 7.65 -19.87
CA PHE A 45 11.83 8.03 -18.50
C PHE A 45 10.79 9.16 -18.44
N ASP A 46 11.04 10.29 -19.10
CA ASP A 46 10.16 11.45 -19.00
C ASP A 46 8.78 11.18 -19.62
N ALA A 47 8.74 10.48 -20.76
CA ALA A 47 7.49 10.09 -21.42
C ALA A 47 6.68 9.14 -20.54
N ASP A 48 7.33 8.14 -19.93
CA ASP A 48 6.68 7.17 -19.04
C ASP A 48 6.14 7.85 -17.78
N VAL A 49 6.90 8.81 -17.21
CA VAL A 49 6.44 9.61 -16.06
C VAL A 49 5.19 10.42 -16.45
N TRP A 50 5.22 11.16 -17.54
CA TRP A 50 4.05 11.95 -17.97
C TRP A 50 2.83 11.09 -18.29
N ALA A 51 3.04 9.94 -18.93
CA ALA A 51 1.96 8.97 -19.20
C ALA A 51 1.37 8.40 -17.90
N SER A 52 2.17 8.19 -16.86
CA SER A 52 1.66 7.70 -15.57
C SER A 52 0.78 8.72 -14.83
N MET A 53 1.01 10.02 -15.05
CA MET A 53 0.24 11.09 -14.40
C MET A 53 -1.20 11.20 -14.91
N SER A 54 -1.51 10.69 -16.11
CA SER A 54 -2.84 10.74 -16.74
C SER A 54 -3.70 9.49 -16.50
N THR A 55 -3.43 8.74 -15.43
CA THR A 55 -4.15 7.49 -15.12
C THR A 55 -5.65 7.72 -14.96
N SER A 56 -6.44 7.09 -15.84
CA SER A 56 -7.90 7.03 -15.72
C SER A 56 -8.28 5.99 -14.67
N TRP A 57 -9.04 6.41 -13.66
CA TRP A 57 -9.46 5.54 -12.56
C TRP A 57 -10.78 4.85 -12.87
N SER A 58 -10.79 3.52 -12.75
CA SER A 58 -12.05 2.75 -12.78
C SER A 58 -13.05 3.31 -11.77
N GLN A 59 -14.31 3.41 -12.21
CA GLN A 59 -15.45 3.82 -11.39
C GLN A 59 -16.13 2.62 -10.71
N ALA A 60 -15.54 1.43 -10.82
CA ALA A 60 -16.01 0.26 -10.09
C ALA A 60 -15.84 0.48 -8.58
N ILE A 61 -16.87 0.08 -7.83
CA ILE A 61 -16.83 0.09 -6.37
C ILE A 61 -15.97 -1.10 -5.95
N ILE A 62 -14.91 -0.83 -5.17
CA ILE A 62 -14.00 -1.87 -4.68
C ILE A 62 -14.26 -2.23 -3.22
N ASP A 63 -14.94 -1.35 -2.47
CA ASP A 63 -15.26 -1.56 -1.07
C ASP A 63 -16.39 -0.63 -0.61
N TYR A 64 -16.85 -0.83 0.62
CA TYR A 64 -17.79 0.04 1.33
C TYR A 64 -17.24 0.38 2.71
N LYS A 65 -17.48 1.61 3.17
CA LYS A 65 -17.21 1.96 4.57
C LYS A 65 -18.21 1.26 5.48
N ILE A 66 -17.71 0.76 6.60
CA ILE A 66 -18.49 0.04 7.60
C ILE A 66 -18.73 1.02 8.75
N ASP A 67 -20.00 1.30 9.07
CA ASP A 67 -20.40 2.22 10.16
C ASP A 67 -20.32 1.56 11.56
N GLY A 68 -19.72 0.37 11.67
CA GLY A 68 -19.63 -0.44 12.88
C GLY A 68 -18.22 -1.03 13.03
N ARG A 69 -18.11 -2.21 13.65
CA ARG A 69 -16.80 -2.86 13.80
C ARG A 69 -16.22 -3.23 12.45
N ASP A 70 -15.12 -2.59 12.09
CA ASP A 70 -14.34 -2.93 10.90
C ASP A 70 -13.24 -3.93 11.28
N LEU A 71 -13.26 -5.12 10.68
CA LEU A 71 -12.25 -6.16 10.92
C LEU A 71 -10.88 -5.81 10.32
N ARG A 72 -10.79 -4.73 9.54
CA ARG A 72 -9.54 -4.19 8.99
C ARG A 72 -8.84 -3.23 9.96
N GLU A 73 -9.50 -2.83 11.05
CA GLU A 73 -8.85 -2.03 12.09
C GLU A 73 -7.79 -2.86 12.83
N GLU A 74 -6.67 -2.22 13.16
CA GLU A 74 -5.55 -2.91 13.79
C GLU A 74 -5.83 -3.26 15.25
N GLU A 75 -5.99 -4.56 15.50
CA GLU A 75 -6.16 -5.12 16.85
C GLU A 75 -4.88 -5.73 17.42
N VAL A 76 -3.82 -5.81 16.62
CA VAL A 76 -2.58 -6.48 16.99
C VAL A 76 -1.46 -5.46 17.18
N TYR A 77 -0.73 -5.60 18.28
CA TYR A 77 0.47 -4.81 18.50
C TYR A 77 1.61 -5.28 17.58
N VAL A 78 2.31 -4.31 17.00
CA VAL A 78 3.53 -4.49 16.21
C VAL A 78 4.72 -4.12 17.08
N ALA A 79 5.68 -5.05 17.20
CA ALA A 79 6.87 -4.92 18.04
C ALA A 79 8.20 -5.06 17.28
N ASP A 80 8.16 -5.58 16.05
CA ASP A 80 9.34 -5.87 15.24
C ASP A 80 9.09 -5.62 13.74
N GLU A 81 10.14 -5.78 12.95
CA GLU A 81 10.12 -5.54 11.50
C GLU A 81 9.19 -6.50 10.76
N THR A 82 9.17 -7.78 11.16
CA THR A 82 8.27 -8.79 10.57
C THR A 82 6.80 -8.42 10.77
N GLY A 83 6.44 -7.91 11.95
CA GLY A 83 5.11 -7.39 12.20
C GLY A 83 4.75 -6.20 11.30
N VAL A 84 5.69 -5.27 11.08
CA VAL A 84 5.49 -4.14 10.15
C VAL A 84 5.32 -4.64 8.71
N GLN A 85 6.19 -5.55 8.26
CA GLN A 85 6.14 -6.14 6.91
C GLN A 85 4.79 -6.82 6.65
N GLY A 86 4.34 -7.69 7.57
CA GLY A 86 3.05 -8.37 7.42
C GLY A 86 1.86 -7.41 7.37
N ARG A 87 1.89 -6.29 8.11
CA ARG A 87 0.82 -5.26 8.06
C ARG A 87 0.87 -4.42 6.81
N PHE A 88 2.06 -4.15 6.30
CA PHE A 88 2.21 -3.52 4.99
C PHE A 88 1.62 -4.41 3.90
N GLU A 89 2.01 -5.68 3.83
CA GLU A 89 1.50 -6.64 2.84
C GLU A 89 -0.02 -6.81 2.93
N GLN A 90 -0.55 -6.96 4.14
CA GLN A 90 -1.99 -7.04 4.37
C GLN A 90 -2.72 -5.76 3.91
N SER A 91 -2.29 -4.59 4.36
CA SER A 91 -3.02 -3.34 4.10
C SER A 91 -2.87 -2.89 2.65
N VAL A 92 -1.63 -2.85 2.15
CA VAL A 92 -1.31 -2.37 0.80
C VAL A 92 -1.66 -3.42 -0.25
N GLY A 93 -1.32 -4.69 -0.02
CA GLY A 93 -1.54 -5.77 -0.97
C GLY A 93 -3.03 -6.01 -1.24
N GLN A 94 -3.88 -5.97 -0.20
CA GLN A 94 -5.33 -6.15 -0.37
C GLN A 94 -5.94 -4.98 -1.16
N ILE A 95 -5.64 -3.73 -0.77
CA ILE A 95 -6.17 -2.54 -1.45
C ILE A 95 -5.70 -2.47 -2.90
N LEU A 96 -4.39 -2.57 -3.14
CA LEU A 96 -3.84 -2.49 -4.50
C LEU A 96 -4.27 -3.68 -5.35
N GLY A 97 -4.40 -4.88 -4.78
CA GLY A 97 -4.94 -6.05 -5.48
C GLY A 97 -6.38 -5.83 -5.96
N ALA A 98 -7.24 -5.21 -5.13
CA ALA A 98 -8.60 -4.83 -5.51
C ALA A 98 -8.62 -3.74 -6.58
N VAL A 99 -7.78 -2.71 -6.44
CA VAL A 99 -7.62 -1.63 -7.43
C VAL A 99 -7.18 -2.18 -8.79
N PHE A 100 -6.15 -3.03 -8.83
CA PHE A 100 -5.66 -3.61 -10.08
C PHE A 100 -6.72 -4.51 -10.73
N ARG A 101 -7.45 -5.30 -9.92
CA ARG A 101 -8.58 -6.09 -10.42
C ARG A 101 -9.65 -5.20 -11.07
N ALA A 102 -10.01 -4.08 -10.43
CA ALA A 102 -10.98 -3.11 -10.95
C ALA A 102 -10.49 -2.36 -12.20
N GLN A 103 -9.18 -2.26 -12.38
CA GLN A 103 -8.51 -1.67 -13.55
C GLN A 103 -8.19 -2.70 -14.64
N HIS A 104 -8.59 -3.96 -14.48
CA HIS A 104 -8.24 -5.07 -15.38
C HIS A 104 -6.73 -5.28 -15.59
N VAL A 105 -5.94 -4.97 -14.56
CA VAL A 105 -4.49 -5.17 -14.55
C VAL A 105 -4.16 -6.41 -13.72
N ASN A 106 -3.42 -7.35 -14.30
CA ASN A 106 -3.04 -8.59 -13.61
C ASN A 106 -1.71 -8.43 -12.86
N ILE A 107 -1.74 -7.70 -11.74
CA ILE A 107 -0.60 -7.51 -10.84
C ILE A 107 -0.95 -8.04 -9.45
N ARG A 108 0.04 -8.64 -8.78
CA ARG A 108 0.00 -9.12 -7.40
C ARG A 108 1.30 -8.74 -6.69
N PHE A 109 1.22 -8.46 -5.40
CA PHE A 109 2.39 -8.40 -4.54
C PHE A 109 2.88 -9.82 -4.27
N ALA A 110 4.19 -10.01 -4.26
CA ALA A 110 4.83 -11.23 -3.81
C ALA A 110 5.44 -10.97 -2.42
N ASP A 111 5.43 -12.00 -1.57
CA ASP A 111 6.10 -12.06 -0.27
C ASP A 111 7.32 -12.97 -0.40
N PHE A 112 8.54 -12.43 -0.24
CA PHE A 112 9.80 -13.16 -0.37
C PHE A 112 10.64 -13.03 0.90
#